data_AF-A0A285TTM5-F1
#
_entry.id   AF-A0A285TTM5-F1
#
_cell.length_a   1.000
_cell.length_b   1.000
_cell.length_c   1.000
_cell.angle_alpha   90.00
_cell.angle_beta   90.00
_cell.angle_gamma   90.00
#
_symmetry.space_group_name_H-M   'P 1'
#
loop_
_entity.id
_entity.type
_entity.pdbx_description
1 polymer ?
#
loop_
_entity_poly.entity_id
_entity_poly.type
_entity_poly.pdbx_seq_one_letter_code
_entity_poly.pdbx_strand_id
1 'polypeptide(L)'
;MNCIILETPYMYRHDDPCERLLGQLRNITYGRLAMNDCVVNHGESPYGSHLLLTQPFVLNDDEPRERELGINAGFQWHDRADYSVFYVDLGISSGMERGISNVEQKGVAAIRRNLPGWENACNETPRETLTRLGLYTDVELDAILTFSVEVNPAAALAGFK
;
A
#
# COMPACT_ATOMS: atom_id res chain seq x y z
N MET A 1 12.97 -12.46 15.49
CA MET A 1 12.56 -11.40 14.55
C MET A 1 11.20 -10.93 15.03
N ASN A 2 11.04 -9.64 15.31
CA ASN A 2 9.78 -9.10 15.81
C ASN A 2 8.74 -9.11 14.69
N CYS A 3 7.52 -9.52 14.99
CA CYS A 3 6.36 -9.40 14.11
C CYS A 3 5.78 -8.01 14.28
N ILE A 4 5.80 -7.19 13.23
CA ILE A 4 5.40 -5.78 13.34
C ILE A 4 4.29 -5.46 12.36
N ILE A 5 3.41 -4.53 12.73
CA ILE A 5 2.51 -3.90 11.76
C ILE A 5 3.26 -2.76 11.09
N LEU A 6 3.24 -2.75 9.76
CA LEU A 6 3.80 -1.68 8.95
C LEU A 6 2.68 -0.78 8.46
N GLU A 7 2.75 0.51 8.79
CA GLU A 7 1.78 1.52 8.40
C GLU A 7 2.47 2.61 7.57
N THR A 8 1.96 2.82 6.36
CA THR A 8 2.36 3.90 5.44
C THR A 8 1.12 4.48 4.77
N PRO A 9 1.19 5.68 4.19
CA PRO A 9 0.14 6.13 3.29
C PRO A 9 -0.04 5.13 2.15
N TYR A 10 -1.30 4.85 1.79
CA TYR A 10 -1.66 4.06 0.61
C TYR A 10 -2.41 4.97 -0.37
N MET A 11 -3.65 5.32 -0.04
CA MET A 11 -4.52 6.09 -0.92
C MET A 11 -3.97 7.51 -1.17
N TYR A 12 -3.89 7.90 -2.44
CA TYR A 12 -3.64 9.28 -2.84
C TYR A 12 -4.90 9.87 -3.48
N ARG A 13 -5.40 11.00 -2.95
CA ARG A 13 -6.63 11.64 -3.44
C ARG A 13 -6.28 12.83 -4.32
N HIS A 14 -6.76 12.80 -5.54
CA HIS A 14 -6.65 13.90 -6.50
C HIS A 14 -7.80 13.83 -7.51
N ASP A 15 -8.31 14.97 -7.96
CA ASP A 15 -9.43 15.02 -8.89
C ASP A 15 -9.03 14.45 -10.27
N ASP A 16 -7.86 14.83 -10.78
CA ASP A 16 -7.28 14.27 -12.00
C ASP A 16 -6.91 12.77 -11.83
N PRO A 17 -7.41 11.87 -12.70
CA PRO A 17 -7.13 10.43 -12.62
C PRO A 17 -5.66 10.05 -12.80
N CYS A 18 -4.91 10.76 -13.66
CA CYS A 18 -3.51 10.47 -13.90
C CYS A 18 -2.69 10.82 -12.65
N GLU A 19 -2.89 12.01 -12.08
CA GLU A 19 -2.26 12.43 -10.83
C GLU A 19 -2.62 11.50 -9.66
N ARG A 20 -3.87 11.02 -9.63
CA ARG A 20 -4.32 10.02 -8.64
C ARG A 20 -3.52 8.74 -8.73
N LEU A 21 -3.38 8.18 -9.94
CA LEU A 21 -2.62 6.97 -10.20
C LEU A 21 -1.12 7.16 -9.87
N LEU A 22 -0.54 8.27 -10.29
CA LEU A 22 0.88 8.58 -10.04
C LEU A 22 1.17 8.72 -8.55
N GLY A 23 0.35 9.46 -7.82
CA GLY A 23 0.51 9.59 -6.37
C GLY A 23 0.24 8.29 -5.62
N GLN A 24 -0.68 7.45 -6.12
CA GLN A 24 -0.91 6.10 -5.56
C GLN A 24 0.34 5.22 -5.74
N LEU A 25 0.94 5.22 -6.94
CA LEU A 25 2.16 4.49 -7.23
C LEU A 25 3.32 4.97 -6.35
N ARG A 26 3.46 6.29 -6.14
CA ARG A 26 4.44 6.88 -5.21
C ARG A 26 4.27 6.33 -3.79
N ASN A 27 3.03 6.34 -3.27
CA ASN A 27 2.74 5.84 -1.92
C ASN A 27 3.02 4.34 -1.79
N ILE A 28 2.68 3.54 -2.80
CA ILE A 28 2.99 2.09 -2.83
C ILE A 28 4.50 1.84 -2.86
N THR A 29 5.24 2.59 -3.68
CA THR A 29 6.70 2.50 -3.74
C THR A 29 7.33 2.84 -2.40
N TYR A 30 6.88 3.93 -1.76
CA TYR A 30 7.31 4.29 -0.42
C TYR A 30 7.00 3.18 0.61
N GLY A 31 5.80 2.59 0.57
CA GLY A 31 5.42 1.46 1.42
C GLY A 31 6.31 0.22 1.23
N ARG A 32 6.72 -0.07 -0.01
CA ARG A 32 7.65 -1.18 -0.31
C ARG A 32 9.06 -0.90 0.20
N LEU A 33 9.55 0.33 0.09
CA LEU A 33 10.85 0.72 0.63
C LEU A 33 10.85 0.67 2.16
N ALA A 34 9.78 1.12 2.81
CA ALA A 34 9.59 0.99 4.25
C ALA A 34 9.55 -0.48 4.72
N MET A 35 8.92 -1.35 3.94
CA MET A 35 8.94 -2.80 4.18
C MET A 35 10.36 -3.37 4.05
N ASN A 36 11.11 -2.96 3.04
CA ASN A 36 12.50 -3.36 2.86
C ASN A 36 13.36 -2.90 4.05
N ASP A 37 13.21 -1.65 4.49
CA ASP A 37 13.93 -1.10 5.64
C ASP A 37 13.68 -1.91 6.92
N CYS A 38 12.41 -2.25 7.21
CA CYS A 38 12.05 -3.15 8.31
C CYS A 38 12.80 -4.49 8.26
N VAL A 39 12.85 -5.13 7.09
CA VAL A 39 13.48 -6.45 6.95
C VAL A 39 15.01 -6.35 6.99
N VAL A 40 15.60 -5.45 6.20
CA VAL A 40 17.04 -5.40 5.93
C VAL A 40 17.80 -4.68 7.04
N ASN A 41 17.27 -3.56 7.54
CA ASN A 41 17.98 -2.70 8.48
C ASN A 41 17.55 -2.95 9.94
N HIS A 42 16.34 -3.44 10.16
CA HIS A 42 15.81 -3.68 11.52
C HIS A 42 15.65 -5.15 11.88
N GLY A 43 15.76 -6.08 10.93
CA GLY A 43 15.60 -7.51 11.20
C GLY A 43 14.20 -7.85 11.72
N GLU A 44 13.17 -7.21 11.16
CA GLU A 44 11.76 -7.33 11.50
C GLU A 44 10.97 -8.13 10.45
N SER A 45 9.81 -8.68 10.84
CA SER A 45 8.85 -9.32 9.95
C SER A 45 7.60 -8.41 9.83
N PRO A 46 7.53 -7.55 8.80
CA PRO A 46 6.45 -6.58 8.65
C PRO A 46 5.18 -7.17 8.02
N TYR A 47 4.02 -6.80 8.58
CA TYR A 47 2.71 -6.99 7.96
C TYR A 47 2.11 -5.62 7.57
N GLY A 48 2.12 -5.30 6.28
CA GLY A 48 1.51 -4.10 5.72
C GLY A 48 0.17 -4.43 5.06
N SER A 49 -0.92 -4.40 5.83
CA SER A 49 -2.25 -4.85 5.38
C SER A 49 -2.75 -4.09 4.16
N HIS A 50 -2.53 -2.78 4.09
CA HIS A 50 -2.89 -1.92 2.98
C HIS A 50 -2.08 -2.19 1.72
N LEU A 51 -0.91 -2.82 1.80
CA LEU A 51 -0.17 -3.27 0.62
C LEU A 51 -0.63 -4.66 0.16
N LEU A 52 -1.07 -5.52 1.09
CA LEU A 52 -1.46 -6.90 0.79
C LEU A 52 -2.92 -7.02 0.34
N LEU A 53 -3.84 -6.40 1.09
CA LEU A 53 -5.27 -6.62 0.94
C LEU A 53 -5.89 -5.78 -0.18
N THR A 54 -5.18 -4.77 -0.67
CA THR A 54 -5.60 -3.91 -1.78
C THR A 54 -5.06 -4.38 -3.13
N GLN A 55 -4.41 -5.55 -3.17
CA GLN A 55 -3.96 -6.14 -4.42
C GLN A 55 -5.15 -6.52 -5.31
N PRO A 56 -4.98 -6.54 -6.65
CA PRO A 56 -6.03 -6.98 -7.56
C PRO A 56 -6.64 -8.32 -7.12
N PHE A 57 -7.97 -8.41 -7.21
CA PHE A 57 -8.76 -9.60 -6.83
C PHE A 57 -8.82 -9.93 -5.32
N VAL A 58 -8.29 -9.06 -4.43
CA VAL A 58 -8.39 -9.24 -2.98
C VAL A 58 -9.51 -8.36 -2.39
N LEU A 59 -9.32 -7.04 -2.34
CA LEU A 59 -10.35 -6.06 -1.95
C LEU A 59 -10.17 -4.78 -2.77
N ASN A 60 -11.28 -4.10 -3.03
CA ASN A 60 -11.34 -2.79 -3.65
C ASN A 60 -11.38 -1.68 -2.59
N ASP A 61 -10.28 -0.93 -2.43
CA ASP A 61 -10.15 0.13 -1.41
C ASP A 61 -11.04 1.36 -1.67
N ASP A 62 -11.59 1.49 -2.89
CA ASP A 62 -12.57 2.51 -3.26
C ASP A 62 -14.00 2.13 -2.86
N GLU A 63 -14.29 0.84 -2.65
CA GLU A 63 -15.60 0.36 -2.21
C GLU A 63 -15.68 0.44 -0.68
N PRO A 64 -16.55 1.28 -0.08
CA PRO A 64 -16.55 1.53 1.36
C PRO A 64 -16.65 0.27 2.23
N ARG A 65 -17.46 -0.71 1.81
CA ARG A 65 -17.62 -1.96 2.56
C ARG A 65 -16.36 -2.82 2.54
N GLU A 66 -15.69 -2.91 1.39
CA GLU A 66 -14.46 -3.68 1.24
C GLU A 66 -13.29 -3.00 1.93
N ARG A 67 -13.21 -1.66 1.85
CA ARG A 67 -12.27 -0.84 2.63
C ARG A 67 -12.40 -1.11 4.13
N GLU A 68 -13.62 -1.10 4.66
CA GLU A 68 -13.85 -1.38 6.08
C GLU A 68 -13.44 -2.81 6.46
N LEU A 69 -13.75 -3.79 5.60
CA LEU A 69 -13.32 -5.18 5.78
C LEU A 69 -11.79 -5.30 5.82
N GLY A 70 -11.09 -4.63 4.91
CA GLY A 70 -9.63 -4.63 4.85
C GLY A 70 -9.00 -4.03 6.10
N ILE A 71 -9.52 -2.92 6.60
CA ILE A 71 -9.02 -2.29 7.82
C ILE A 71 -9.25 -3.18 9.04
N ASN A 72 -10.45 -3.77 9.15
CA ASN A 72 -10.75 -4.69 10.24
C ASN A 72 -9.87 -5.94 10.20
N ALA A 73 -9.63 -6.50 9.00
CA ALA A 73 -8.72 -7.62 8.82
C ALA A 73 -7.27 -7.25 9.21
N GLY A 74 -6.81 -6.05 8.84
CA GLY A 74 -5.54 -5.49 9.29
C GLY A 74 -5.46 -5.40 10.81
N PHE A 75 -6.47 -4.83 11.46
CA PHE A 75 -6.52 -4.64 12.92
C PHE A 75 -6.49 -5.94 13.74
N GLN A 76 -6.97 -7.06 13.19
CA GLN A 76 -6.84 -8.38 13.82
C GLN A 76 -5.38 -8.86 13.94
N TRP A 77 -4.50 -8.38 13.06
CA TRP A 77 -3.07 -8.67 13.16
C TRP A 77 -2.38 -7.82 14.24
N HIS A 78 -2.92 -6.66 14.61
CA HIS A 78 -2.33 -5.83 15.68
C HIS A 78 -2.30 -6.59 17.02
N ASP A 79 -3.24 -7.50 17.28
CA ASP A 79 -3.28 -8.32 18.50
C ASP A 79 -2.15 -9.36 18.56
N ARG A 80 -1.46 -9.58 17.44
CA ARG A 80 -0.37 -10.56 17.30
C ARG A 80 0.98 -9.90 17.05
N ALA A 81 1.02 -8.59 16.88
CA ALA A 81 2.24 -7.86 16.61
C ALA A 81 2.91 -7.40 17.91
N ASP A 82 4.23 -7.41 17.93
CA ASP A 82 5.02 -6.88 19.04
C ASP A 82 4.86 -5.36 19.18
N TYR A 83 4.77 -4.66 18.03
CA TYR A 83 4.50 -3.22 17.93
C TYR A 83 4.09 -2.83 16.51
N SER A 84 3.67 -1.57 16.35
CA SER A 84 3.38 -0.98 15.04
C SER A 84 4.39 0.11 14.69
N VAL A 85 4.80 0.14 13.43
CA VAL A 85 5.75 1.10 12.88
C VAL A 85 5.03 1.95 11.83
N PHE A 86 5.13 3.27 11.97
CA PHE A 86 4.52 4.25 11.10
C PHE A 86 5.63 5.03 10.39
N TYR A 87 5.70 4.92 9.07
CA TYR A 87 6.61 5.73 8.25
C TYR A 87 5.90 7.01 7.81
N VAL A 88 6.48 8.17 8.15
CA VAL A 88 5.73 9.44 8.21
C VAL A 88 6.20 10.52 7.23
N ASP A 89 7.15 10.20 6.33
CA ASP A 89 7.72 11.19 5.38
C ASP A 89 6.68 11.74 4.41
N LEU A 90 5.67 10.92 4.06
CA LEU A 90 4.53 11.31 3.23
C LEU A 90 3.33 11.87 4.03
N GLY A 91 3.55 12.17 5.31
CA GLY A 91 2.51 12.55 6.26
C GLY A 91 1.74 11.36 6.84
N ILE A 92 0.74 11.65 7.67
CA ILE A 92 -0.14 10.66 8.30
C ILE A 92 -1.48 10.67 7.55
N SER A 93 -1.86 9.54 6.98
CA SER A 93 -3.18 9.38 6.34
C SER A 93 -4.28 9.10 7.36
N SER A 94 -5.54 9.31 6.99
CA SER A 94 -6.68 8.95 7.85
C SER A 94 -6.74 7.44 8.19
N GLY A 95 -6.21 6.59 7.33
CA GLY A 95 -6.02 5.16 7.65
C GLY A 95 -5.01 4.96 8.77
N MET A 96 -3.88 5.66 8.70
CA MET A 96 -2.84 5.61 9.73
C MET A 96 -3.30 6.22 11.04
N GLU A 97 -4.10 7.29 11.04
CA GLU A 97 -4.69 7.87 12.27
C GLU A 97 -5.54 6.84 13.01
N ARG A 98 -6.32 6.04 12.27
CA ARG A 98 -7.08 4.93 12.84
C ARG A 98 -6.14 3.84 13.38
N GLY A 99 -5.05 3.54 12.67
CA GLY A 99 -4.03 2.61 13.14
C GLY A 99 -3.38 3.04 14.45
N ILE A 100 -3.00 4.32 14.57
CA ILE A 100 -2.46 4.93 15.80
C ILE A 100 -3.48 4.81 16.94
N SER A 101 -4.73 5.22 16.69
CA SER A 101 -5.80 5.15 17.69
C SER A 101 -6.02 3.70 18.18
N ASN A 102 -5.96 2.73 17.27
CA ASN A 102 -6.14 1.31 17.58
C ASN A 102 -5.01 0.77 18.48
N VAL A 103 -3.74 1.13 18.21
CA VAL A 103 -2.61 0.67 19.05
C VAL A 103 -2.59 1.36 20.41
N GLU A 104 -2.96 2.64 20.47
CA GLU A 104 -3.12 3.38 21.73
C GLU A 104 -4.19 2.74 22.62
N GLN A 105 -5.35 2.39 22.05
CA GLN A 105 -6.42 1.70 22.79
C GLN A 105 -6.00 0.32 23.30
N LYS A 106 -5.13 -0.38 22.56
CA LYS A 106 -4.63 -1.72 22.92
C LYS A 106 -3.39 -1.67 23.84
N GLY A 107 -2.82 -0.50 24.09
CA GLY A 107 -1.57 -0.36 24.84
C GLY A 107 -0.35 -0.93 24.10
N VAL A 108 -0.42 -1.04 22.77
CA VAL A 108 0.67 -1.51 21.91
C VAL A 108 1.55 -0.32 21.51
N ALA A 109 2.87 -0.50 21.44
CA ALA A 109 3.78 0.59 21.09
C ALA A 109 3.58 1.06 19.64
N ALA A 110 3.52 2.38 19.45
CA ALA A 110 3.49 3.06 18.16
C ALA A 110 4.84 3.73 17.89
N ILE A 111 5.63 3.18 16.98
CA ILE A 111 6.96 3.69 16.64
C ILE A 111 6.88 4.51 15.36
N ARG A 112 7.36 5.75 15.39
CA ARG A 112 7.48 6.59 14.19
C ARG A 112 8.85 6.42 13.57
N ARG A 113 8.91 6.31 12.24
CA ARG A 113 10.13 6.24 11.45
C ARG A 113 10.09 7.18 10.25
N ASN A 114 11.28 7.52 9.80
CA ASN A 114 11.53 8.26 8.57
C ASN A 114 12.48 7.45 7.70
N LEU A 115 12.35 7.60 6.38
CA LEU A 115 13.14 6.90 5.38
C LEU A 115 13.85 7.91 4.48
N PRO A 116 14.91 8.58 4.94
CA PRO A 116 15.56 9.64 4.19
C PRO A 116 16.08 9.14 2.83
N GLY A 117 15.85 9.92 1.77
CA GLY A 117 16.30 9.58 0.42
C GLY A 117 15.43 8.58 -0.32
N TRP A 118 14.25 8.23 0.22
CA TRP A 118 13.24 7.42 -0.48
C TRP A 118 12.82 8.05 -1.82
N GLU A 119 12.89 9.38 -1.93
CA GLU A 119 12.56 10.15 -3.13
C GLU A 119 13.43 9.74 -4.33
N ASN A 120 14.67 9.30 -4.08
CA ASN A 120 15.59 8.87 -5.12
C ASN A 120 15.06 7.66 -5.90
N ALA A 121 14.24 6.81 -5.26
CA ALA A 121 13.59 5.68 -5.91
C ALA A 121 12.30 6.05 -6.66
N CYS A 122 11.81 7.29 -6.48
CA CYS A 122 10.64 7.84 -7.19
C CYS A 122 11.02 8.74 -8.38
N ASN A 123 12.32 8.92 -8.64
CA ASN A 123 12.83 9.65 -9.81
C ASN A 123 12.81 8.81 -11.11
N GLU A 124 12.43 7.53 -11.03
CA GLU A 124 12.14 6.70 -12.20
C GLU A 124 10.76 7.06 -12.75
N THR A 125 10.64 7.20 -14.07
CA THR A 125 9.33 7.44 -14.70
C THR A 125 8.37 6.28 -14.39
N PRO A 126 7.04 6.51 -14.41
CA PRO A 126 6.06 5.44 -14.24
C PRO A 126 6.28 4.27 -15.20
N ARG A 127 6.71 4.57 -16.43
CA ARG A 127 7.10 3.58 -17.44
C ARG A 127 8.29 2.74 -16.97
N GLU A 128 9.40 3.39 -16.58
CA GLU A 128 10.60 2.70 -16.09
C GLU A 128 10.31 1.86 -14.83
N THR A 129 9.47 2.37 -13.93
CA THR A 129 9.08 1.70 -12.69
C THR A 129 8.24 0.45 -12.97
N LEU A 130 7.21 0.55 -13.83
CA LEU A 130 6.31 -0.55 -14.14
C LEU A 130 7.02 -1.67 -14.94
N THR A 131 7.90 -1.29 -15.86
CA THR A 131 8.76 -2.22 -16.60
C THR A 131 9.79 -2.90 -15.68
N ARG A 132 10.44 -2.17 -14.77
CA ARG A 132 11.42 -2.75 -13.82
C ARG A 132 10.78 -3.70 -12.81
N LEU A 133 9.58 -3.40 -12.34
CA LEU A 133 8.85 -4.25 -11.37
C LEU A 133 8.25 -5.51 -12.00
N GLY A 134 8.34 -5.67 -13.33
CA GLY A 134 7.78 -6.80 -14.06
C GLY A 134 6.25 -6.88 -13.97
N LEU A 135 5.60 -5.78 -13.59
CA LEU A 135 4.15 -5.71 -13.43
C LEU A 135 3.45 -5.55 -14.78
N TYR A 136 4.14 -4.91 -15.74
CA TYR A 136 3.71 -4.75 -17.12
C TYR A 136 4.96 -4.70 -18.01
N THR A 137 4.87 -5.31 -19.18
CA THR A 137 5.80 -5.15 -20.28
C THR A 137 5.59 -3.79 -20.97
N ASP A 138 6.60 -3.29 -21.69
CA ASP A 138 6.45 -2.05 -22.49
C ASP A 138 5.25 -2.13 -23.45
N VAL A 139 4.93 -3.33 -23.95
CA VAL A 139 3.77 -3.61 -24.81
C VAL A 139 2.45 -3.45 -24.05
N GLU A 140 2.37 -3.94 -22.81
CA GLU A 140 1.18 -3.79 -21.97
C GLU A 140 0.97 -2.35 -21.54
N LEU A 141 2.05 -1.60 -21.27
CA LEU A 141 1.96 -0.17 -20.96
C LEU A 141 1.53 0.65 -22.17
N ASP A 142 2.08 0.37 -23.36
CA ASP A 142 1.65 1.04 -24.59
C ASP A 142 0.19 0.72 -24.90
N ALA A 143 -0.26 -0.53 -24.68
CA ALA A 143 -1.67 -0.92 -24.82
C ALA A 143 -2.58 -0.20 -23.80
N ILE A 144 -2.22 -0.14 -22.52
CA ILE A 144 -3.00 0.56 -21.48
C ILE A 144 -3.10 2.06 -21.76
N LEU A 145 -2.01 2.68 -22.23
CA LEU A 145 -1.97 4.11 -22.53
C LEU A 145 -2.67 4.46 -23.86
N THR A 146 -2.84 3.51 -24.78
CA THR A 146 -3.61 3.70 -26.02
C THR A 146 -5.07 3.27 -25.92
N PHE A 147 -5.43 2.41 -24.97
CA PHE A 147 -6.77 1.82 -24.86
C PHE A 147 -7.58 2.45 -23.72
N SER A 148 -8.33 3.50 -24.04
CA SER A 148 -9.40 3.97 -23.15
C SER A 148 -10.55 2.95 -23.15
N VAL A 149 -10.56 2.12 -22.10
CA VAL A 149 -11.67 1.30 -21.52
C VAL A 149 -12.39 0.30 -22.44
N GLU A 150 -12.25 -0.99 -22.13
CA GLU A 150 -13.39 -1.90 -21.91
C GLU A 150 -12.90 -3.21 -21.26
N VAL A 151 -12.69 -3.21 -19.95
CA VAL A 151 -12.63 -4.46 -19.18
C VAL A 151 -13.96 -4.57 -18.45
N ASN A 152 -14.72 -5.63 -18.73
CA ASN A 152 -15.96 -5.94 -18.02
C ASN A 152 -15.63 -6.79 -16.77
N PRO A 153 -15.56 -6.21 -15.57
CA PRO A 153 -15.17 -6.93 -14.35
C PRO A 153 -16.11 -8.09 -13.99
N ALA A 154 -17.34 -8.12 -14.53
CA ALA A 154 -18.27 -9.22 -14.29
C ALA A 154 -17.84 -10.55 -14.94
N ALA A 155 -17.03 -10.52 -16.01
CA ALA A 155 -16.58 -11.73 -16.69
C ALA A 155 -15.43 -12.45 -15.96
N ALA A 156 -14.59 -11.72 -15.24
CA ALA A 156 -13.42 -12.27 -14.53
C ALA A 156 -13.81 -13.05 -13.26
N LEU A 157 -14.96 -12.76 -12.66
CA LEU A 157 -15.45 -13.38 -11.41
C LEU A 157 -16.31 -14.64 -11.63
N ALA A 158 -16.64 -15.01 -12.87
CA ALA A 158 -17.55 -16.12 -13.15
C ALA A 158 -16.94 -17.52 -12.89
N GLY A 159 -15.63 -17.61 -12.66
CA GLY A 159 -14.90 -18.88 -12.48
C GLY A 159 -14.63 -19.30 -11.03
N PHE A 160 -14.96 -18.48 -10.04
CA PHE A 160 -14.73 -18.78 -8.63
C PHE A 160 -16.03 -18.68 -7.84
N LYS A 161 -16.65 -19.84 -7.60
CA LYS A 161 -17.61 -20.08 -6.52
C LYS A 161 -17.13 -21.28 -5.70
#